data_AF-A0A956MHQ3-F1
#
_entry.id   AF-A0A956MHQ3-F1
#
_cell.length_a   1.000
_cell.length_b   1.000
_cell.length_c   1.000
_cell.angle_alpha   90.00
_cell.angle_beta   90.00
_cell.angle_gamma   90.00
#
_symmetry.space_group_name_H-M   'P 1'
#
loop_
_entity.id
_entity.type
_entity.pdbx_description
1 polymer ?
#
loop_
_entity_poly.entity_id
_entity_poly.type
_entity_poly.pdbx_seq_one_letter_code
_entity_poly.pdbx_strand_id
1 'polypeptide(L)'
;MSRYRFPLETVRRLRAEQERASATELARAMTEASAADDAQRTLDELRRVGHEKLQEAGGDVARAQSVAVMLEQIGAHLDAASERSRTAWGAVQERYDAFVAALTDRKALDKLEERRREEWLLEHRRREQNALDDLSLQRRGRSEAGEAPDEDDPR
;
A
#
# COMPACT_ATOMS: atom_id res chain seq x y z
N MET A 1 -31.83 15.66 -7.27
CA MET A 1 -30.61 15.94 -6.46
C MET A 1 -29.41 15.30 -7.15
N SER A 2 -28.45 16.09 -7.61
CA SER A 2 -27.23 15.56 -8.25
C SER A 2 -26.34 14.92 -7.19
N ARG A 3 -25.92 13.66 -7.39
CA ARG A 3 -24.95 12.99 -6.49
C ARG A 3 -23.54 13.49 -6.76
N TYR A 4 -22.70 13.56 -5.72
CA TYR A 4 -21.26 13.84 -5.87
C TYR A 4 -20.59 12.74 -6.70
N ARG A 5 -19.70 13.15 -7.61
CA ARG A 5 -18.86 12.23 -8.40
C ARG A 5 -17.46 12.80 -8.44
N PHE A 6 -16.49 12.02 -7.97
CA PHE A 6 -15.09 12.41 -8.06
C PHE A 6 -14.58 12.25 -9.51
N PRO A 7 -14.04 13.30 -10.15
CA PRO A 7 -13.61 13.22 -11.55
C PRO A 7 -12.51 12.19 -11.81
N LEU A 8 -11.65 11.92 -10.82
CA LEU A 8 -10.52 11.00 -10.93
C LEU A 8 -10.79 9.62 -10.31
N GLU A 9 -12.05 9.24 -10.13
CA GLU A 9 -12.41 7.97 -9.49
C GLU A 9 -11.80 6.75 -10.20
N THR A 10 -11.79 6.74 -11.54
CA THR A 10 -11.18 5.66 -12.32
C THR A 10 -9.67 5.58 -12.09
N VAL A 11 -8.99 6.72 -12.04
CA VAL A 11 -7.54 6.79 -11.80
C VAL A 11 -7.23 6.33 -10.37
N ARG A 12 -8.01 6.76 -9.38
CA ARG A 12 -7.89 6.33 -7.99
C ARG A 12 -8.02 4.80 -7.87
N ARG A 13 -9.01 4.20 -8.53
CA ARG A 13 -9.18 2.74 -8.55
C ARG A 13 -7.97 2.04 -9.18
N LEU A 14 -7.48 2.54 -10.32
CA LEU A 14 -6.29 1.99 -10.97
C LEU A 14 -5.06 2.06 -10.05
N ARG A 15 -4.86 3.16 -9.32
CA ARG A 15 -3.76 3.29 -8.35
C ARG A 15 -3.91 2.35 -7.16
N ALA A 16 -5.13 2.11 -6.69
CA ALA A 16 -5.38 1.12 -5.65
C ALA A 16 -5.07 -0.31 -6.13
N GLU A 17 -5.38 -0.64 -7.38
CA GLU A 17 -5.00 -1.92 -7.99
C GLU A 17 -3.48 -2.05 -8.13
N GLN A 18 -2.80 -0.97 -8.54
CA GLN A 18 -1.34 -0.94 -8.64
C GLN A 18 -0.66 -1.11 -7.27
N GLU A 19 -1.16 -0.45 -6.21
CA GLU A 19 -0.69 -0.65 -4.84
C GLU A 19 -0.81 -2.12 -4.43
N ARG A 20 -1.98 -2.74 -4.65
CA ARG A 20 -2.21 -4.15 -4.33
C ARG A 20 -1.26 -5.06 -5.09
N ALA A 21 -1.07 -4.84 -6.39
CA ALA A 21 -0.14 -5.61 -7.20
C ALA A 21 1.31 -5.49 -6.67
N SER A 22 1.76 -4.27 -6.36
CA SER A 22 3.09 -4.05 -5.77
C SER A 22 3.26 -4.70 -4.39
N ALA A 23 2.20 -4.73 -3.57
CA ALA A 23 2.21 -5.41 -2.28
C ALA A 23 2.33 -6.94 -2.43
N THR A 24 1.63 -7.52 -3.41
CA THR A 24 1.75 -8.95 -3.73
C THR A 24 3.17 -9.30 -4.20
N GLU A 25 3.74 -8.49 -5.08
CA GLU A 25 5.11 -8.68 -5.56
C GLU A 25 6.15 -8.56 -4.44
N LEU A 26 5.98 -7.59 -3.52
CA LEU A 26 6.82 -7.46 -2.33
C LEU A 26 6.71 -8.70 -1.43
N ALA A 27 5.49 -9.17 -1.14
CA ALA A 27 5.28 -10.35 -0.32
C ALA A 27 5.95 -11.60 -0.91
N ARG A 28 5.89 -11.74 -2.25
CA ARG A 28 6.60 -12.81 -2.97
C ARG A 28 8.11 -12.68 -2.82
N ALA A 29 8.68 -11.50 -3.06
CA ALA A 29 10.11 -11.27 -2.91
C ALA A 29 10.60 -11.54 -1.48
N MET A 30 9.83 -11.14 -0.46
CA MET A 30 10.15 -11.43 0.94
C MET A 30 10.14 -12.93 1.25
N THR A 31 9.19 -13.67 0.66
CA THR A 31 9.12 -15.13 0.79
C THR A 31 10.36 -15.79 0.16
N GLU A 32 10.74 -15.35 -1.03
CA GLU A 32 11.93 -15.85 -1.75
C GLU A 32 13.22 -15.53 -0.98
N ALA A 33 13.35 -14.32 -0.41
CA ALA A 33 14.49 -13.94 0.43
C ALA A 33 14.58 -14.78 1.71
N SER A 34 13.45 -15.00 2.40
CA SER A 34 13.41 -15.87 3.59
C SER A 34 13.83 -17.31 3.25
N ALA A 35 13.35 -17.85 2.13
CA ALA A 35 13.72 -19.19 1.69
C ALA A 35 15.23 -19.29 1.35
N ALA A 36 15.82 -18.24 0.78
CA ALA A 36 17.25 -18.17 0.52
C ALA A 36 18.07 -18.14 1.82
N ASP A 37 17.64 -17.36 2.81
CA ASP A 37 18.26 -17.30 4.14
C ASP A 37 18.18 -18.64 4.87
N ASP A 38 17.03 -19.32 4.83
CA ASP A 38 16.86 -20.64 5.45
C ASP A 38 17.73 -21.71 4.78
N ALA A 39 17.88 -21.66 3.46
CA ALA A 39 18.79 -22.53 2.73
C ALA A 39 20.25 -22.28 3.12
N GLN A 40 20.66 -21.02 3.27
CA GLN A 40 22.00 -20.67 3.74
C GLN A 40 22.24 -21.17 5.17
N ARG A 41 21.30 -20.94 6.10
CA ARG A 41 21.39 -21.43 7.48
C ARG A 41 21.53 -22.94 7.55
N THR A 42 20.79 -23.66 6.71
CA THR A 42 20.89 -25.13 6.62
C THR A 42 22.29 -25.57 6.19
N LEU A 43 22.89 -24.90 5.20
CA LEU A 43 24.24 -25.19 4.76
C LEU A 43 25.29 -24.84 5.82
N ASP A 44 25.12 -23.74 6.55
CA ASP A 44 26.01 -23.34 7.64
C ASP A 44 25.98 -24.36 8.78
N GLU A 45 24.80 -24.87 9.11
CA GLU A 45 24.63 -25.93 10.11
C GLU A 45 25.29 -27.24 9.64
N LEU A 46 25.10 -27.62 8.37
CA LEU A 46 25.78 -28.79 7.80
C LEU A 46 27.31 -28.63 7.84
N ARG A 47 27.83 -27.43 7.56
CA ARG A 47 29.27 -27.14 7.68
C ARG A 47 29.74 -27.30 9.11
N ARG A 48 28.98 -26.78 10.09
CA ARG A 48 29.30 -26.91 11.52
C ARG A 48 29.37 -28.37 11.96
N VAL A 49 28.33 -29.15 11.67
CA VAL A 49 28.30 -30.60 11.95
C VAL A 49 29.43 -31.34 11.22
N GLY A 50 29.74 -30.94 9.98
CA GLY A 50 30.86 -31.51 9.24
C GLY A 50 32.22 -31.26 9.92
N HIS A 51 32.44 -30.07 10.46
CA HIS A 51 33.63 -29.76 11.25
C HIS A 51 33.70 -30.55 12.56
N GLU A 52 32.59 -30.70 13.28
CA GLU A 52 32.51 -31.55 14.47
C GLU A 52 32.92 -33.00 14.13
N LYS A 53 32.37 -33.58 13.05
CA LYS A 53 32.74 -34.91 12.57
C LYS A 53 34.20 -35.05 12.13
N LEU A 54 34.79 -33.99 11.59
CA LEU A 54 36.22 -33.97 11.22
C LEU A 54 37.11 -34.06 12.47
N GLN A 55 36.73 -33.36 13.55
CA GLN A 55 37.45 -33.44 14.83
C GLN A 55 37.31 -34.83 15.47
N GLU A 56 36.12 -35.44 15.40
CA GLU A 56 35.86 -36.79 15.91
C GLU A 56 36.59 -37.91 15.16
N ALA A 57 37.01 -37.68 13.91
CA ALA A 57 37.66 -38.71 13.09
C ALA A 57 39.02 -39.18 13.65
N GLY A 58 39.60 -38.46 14.63
CA GLY A 58 40.57 -39.01 15.57
C GLY A 58 41.80 -39.68 14.96
N GLY A 59 42.23 -39.25 13.76
CA GLY A 59 43.42 -39.79 13.08
C GLY A 59 43.15 -40.78 11.94
N ASP A 60 41.89 -41.15 11.65
CA ASP A 60 41.55 -41.85 10.40
C ASP A 60 41.68 -40.89 9.21
N VAL A 61 42.81 -40.98 8.51
CA VAL A 61 43.18 -40.12 7.37
C VAL A 61 42.16 -40.23 6.24
N ALA A 62 41.65 -41.43 5.94
CA ALA A 62 40.72 -41.63 4.84
C ALA A 62 39.35 -41.01 5.14
N ARG A 63 38.88 -41.16 6.38
CA ARG A 63 37.65 -40.51 6.86
C ARG A 63 37.81 -38.99 6.92
N ALA A 64 38.94 -38.49 7.42
CA ALA A 64 39.22 -37.05 7.48
C ALA A 64 39.27 -36.42 6.08
N GLN A 65 39.91 -37.08 5.11
CA GLN A 65 39.97 -36.61 3.73
C GLN A 65 38.58 -36.57 3.07
N SER A 66 37.75 -37.59 3.31
CA SER A 66 36.38 -37.63 2.80
C SER A 66 35.52 -36.48 3.35
N VAL A 67 35.63 -36.19 4.65
CA VAL A 67 34.92 -35.07 5.28
C VAL A 67 35.46 -33.72 4.80
N ALA A 68 36.77 -33.59 4.58
CA ALA A 68 37.37 -32.37 4.06
C ALA A 68 36.85 -32.01 2.66
N VAL A 69 36.76 -32.99 1.75
CA VAL A 69 36.18 -32.78 0.40
C VAL A 69 34.71 -32.37 0.48
N MET A 70 33.93 -33.00 1.37
CA MET A 70 32.54 -32.60 1.60
C MET A 70 32.43 -31.16 2.10
N LEU A 71 33.30 -30.75 3.04
CA LEU A 71 33.32 -29.39 3.59
C LEU A 71 33.67 -28.34 2.53
N GLU A 72 34.60 -28.67 1.61
CA GLU A 72 34.94 -27.80 0.48
C GLU A 72 33.73 -27.60 -0.46
N GLN A 73 33.00 -28.68 -0.78
CA GLN A 73 31.77 -28.60 -1.56
C GLN A 73 30.70 -27.77 -0.85
N ILE A 74 30.51 -27.96 0.46
CA ILE A 74 29.58 -27.15 1.26
C ILE A 74 29.99 -25.68 1.25
N GLY A 75 31.29 -25.38 1.31
CA GLY A 75 31.83 -24.02 1.19
C GLY A 75 31.42 -23.35 -0.12
N ALA A 76 31.63 -24.01 -1.26
CA ALA A 76 31.20 -23.51 -2.56
C ALA A 76 29.68 -23.29 -2.64
N HIS A 77 28.89 -24.20 -2.05
CA HIS A 77 27.43 -24.04 -1.96
C HIS A 77 27.00 -22.89 -1.05
N LEU A 78 27.73 -22.62 0.04
CA LEU A 78 27.50 -21.49 0.93
C LEU A 78 27.75 -20.16 0.24
N ASP A 79 28.84 -20.05 -0.52
CA ASP A 79 29.13 -18.83 -1.29
C ASP A 79 27.99 -18.55 -2.30
N ALA A 80 27.55 -19.59 -3.01
CA ALA A 80 26.41 -19.48 -3.94
C ALA A 80 25.07 -19.21 -3.23
N ALA A 81 24.86 -19.72 -2.02
CA ALA A 81 23.67 -19.42 -1.21
C ALA A 81 23.68 -17.99 -0.69
N SER A 82 24.84 -17.50 -0.25
CA SER A 82 25.04 -16.12 0.21
C SER A 82 24.80 -15.10 -0.91
N GLU A 83 25.29 -15.38 -2.12
CA GLU A 83 25.00 -14.53 -3.28
C GLU A 83 23.50 -14.49 -3.60
N ARG A 84 22.83 -15.65 -3.54
CA ARG A 84 21.38 -15.73 -3.75
C ARG A 84 20.59 -14.96 -2.69
N SER A 85 20.97 -15.08 -1.42
CA SER A 85 20.35 -14.32 -0.32
C SER A 85 20.52 -12.81 -0.55
N ARG A 86 21.74 -12.35 -0.85
CA ARG A 86 22.01 -10.93 -1.15
C ARG A 86 21.19 -10.43 -2.34
N THR A 87 21.12 -11.20 -3.41
CA THR A 87 20.32 -10.87 -4.59
C THR A 87 18.83 -10.80 -4.26
N ALA A 88 18.30 -11.76 -3.49
CA ALA A 88 16.90 -11.79 -3.10
C ALA A 88 16.53 -10.59 -2.20
N TRP A 89 17.41 -10.23 -1.25
CA TRP A 89 17.22 -9.03 -0.43
C TRP A 89 17.32 -7.74 -1.24
N GLY A 90 18.20 -7.68 -2.25
CA GLY A 90 18.21 -6.59 -3.22
C GLY A 90 16.86 -6.44 -3.93
N ALA A 91 16.29 -7.54 -4.41
CA ALA A 91 14.96 -7.53 -5.03
C ALA A 91 13.86 -7.10 -4.06
N VAL A 92 13.92 -7.52 -2.78
CA VAL A 92 12.98 -7.05 -1.74
C VAL A 92 13.02 -5.53 -1.62
N GLN A 93 14.22 -4.94 -1.58
CA GLN A 93 14.37 -3.50 -1.47
C GLN A 93 13.76 -2.77 -2.67
N GLU A 94 14.05 -3.23 -3.89
CA GLU A 94 13.47 -2.67 -5.12
C GLU A 94 11.93 -2.73 -5.12
N ARG A 95 11.35 -3.88 -4.71
CA ARG A 95 9.89 -4.04 -4.62
C ARG A 95 9.28 -3.22 -3.50
N TYR A 96 10.01 -3.04 -2.39
CA TYR A 96 9.58 -2.18 -1.30
C TYR A 96 9.48 -0.72 -1.75
N ASP A 97 10.49 -0.22 -2.44
CA ASP A 97 10.50 1.16 -2.95
C ASP A 97 9.34 1.38 -3.95
N ALA A 98 9.09 0.41 -4.82
CA ALA A 98 7.95 0.44 -5.75
C ALA A 98 6.60 0.44 -5.01
N PHE A 99 6.46 -0.35 -3.94
CA PHE A 99 5.27 -0.37 -3.11
C PHE A 99 5.04 0.97 -2.39
N VAL A 100 6.09 1.56 -1.82
CA VAL A 100 6.00 2.86 -1.15
C VAL A 100 5.61 3.96 -2.13
N ALA A 101 6.14 3.95 -3.35
CA ALA A 101 5.73 4.87 -4.40
C ALA A 101 4.25 4.71 -4.75
N ALA A 102 3.79 3.48 -5.00
CA ALA A 102 2.39 3.20 -5.33
C ALA A 102 1.41 3.60 -4.20
N LEU A 103 1.78 3.32 -2.95
CA LEU A 103 1.02 3.72 -1.76
C LEU A 103 0.92 5.25 -1.66
N THR A 104 2.02 5.96 -1.94
CA THR A 104 2.08 7.43 -1.88
C THR A 104 1.17 8.05 -2.94
N ASP A 105 1.24 7.55 -4.19
CA ASP A 105 0.36 7.95 -5.28
C ASP A 105 -1.12 7.75 -4.93
N ARG A 106 -1.48 6.59 -4.37
CA ARG A 106 -2.86 6.31 -3.97
C ARG A 106 -3.34 7.24 -2.86
N LYS A 107 -2.51 7.44 -1.83
CA LYS A 107 -2.84 8.36 -0.71
C LYS A 107 -3.02 9.80 -1.16
N ALA A 108 -2.26 10.26 -2.15
CA ALA A 108 -2.43 11.60 -2.71
C ALA A 108 -3.83 11.77 -3.35
N LEU A 109 -4.30 10.76 -4.08
CA LEU A 109 -5.64 10.78 -4.68
C LEU A 109 -6.76 10.66 -3.64
N ASP A 110 -6.57 9.86 -2.58
CA ASP A 110 -7.54 9.77 -1.48
C ASP A 110 -7.75 11.14 -0.81
N LYS A 111 -6.64 11.82 -0.48
CA LYS A 111 -6.70 13.18 0.12
C LYS A 111 -7.35 14.19 -0.81
N LEU A 112 -7.09 14.08 -2.11
CA LEU A 112 -7.73 14.95 -3.10
C LEU A 112 -9.24 14.70 -3.18
N GLU A 113 -9.67 13.44 -3.17
CA GLU A 113 -11.09 13.08 -3.19
C GLU A 113 -11.82 13.59 -1.95
N GLU A 114 -11.23 13.41 -0.77
CA GLU A 114 -11.74 13.92 0.50
C GLU A 114 -11.96 15.43 0.45
N ARG A 115 -10.93 16.19 0.05
CA ARG A 115 -11.02 17.65 -0.06
C ARG A 115 -12.09 18.10 -1.05
N ARG A 116 -12.17 17.45 -2.22
CA ARG A 116 -13.19 17.77 -3.24
C ARG A 116 -14.61 17.45 -2.76
N ARG A 117 -14.76 16.40 -1.97
CA ARG A 117 -16.04 16.02 -1.37
C ARG A 117 -16.50 17.05 -0.34
N GLU A 118 -15.58 17.53 0.51
CA GLU A 118 -15.85 18.61 1.46
C GLU A 118 -16.24 19.91 0.76
N GLU A 119 -15.48 20.32 -0.25
CA GLU A 119 -15.79 21.48 -1.10
C GLU A 119 -17.21 21.38 -1.68
N TRP A 120 -17.55 20.22 -2.25
CA TRP A 120 -18.89 19.97 -2.82
C TRP A 120 -20.00 20.03 -1.77
N LEU A 121 -19.79 19.46 -0.57
CA LEU A 121 -20.77 19.49 0.52
C LEU A 121 -21.04 20.92 0.99
N LEU A 122 -19.99 21.74 1.13
CA LEU A 122 -20.11 23.14 1.51
C LEU A 122 -20.89 23.94 0.46
N GLU A 123 -20.55 23.78 -0.82
CA GLU A 123 -21.28 24.43 -1.91
C GLU A 123 -22.74 23.99 -1.96
N HIS A 124 -23.01 22.70 -1.76
CA HIS A 124 -24.36 22.17 -1.80
C HIS A 124 -25.22 22.76 -0.69
N ARG A 125 -24.73 22.76 0.56
CA ARG A 125 -25.42 23.38 1.70
C ARG A 125 -25.67 24.87 1.47
N ARG A 126 -24.70 25.59 0.91
CA ARG A 126 -24.86 27.02 0.59
C ARG A 126 -25.94 27.26 -0.47
N ARG A 127 -26.00 26.42 -1.51
CA ARG A 127 -27.07 26.50 -2.53
C ARG A 127 -28.44 26.19 -1.94
N GLU A 128 -28.54 25.18 -1.08
CA GLU A 128 -29.78 24.83 -0.38
C GLU A 128 -30.24 25.97 0.54
N GLN A 129 -29.34 26.55 1.33
CA GLN A 129 -29.65 27.67 2.20
C GLN A 129 -30.15 28.89 1.41
N ASN A 130 -29.44 29.29 0.35
CA ASN A 130 -29.87 30.39 -0.50
C ASN A 130 -31.26 30.13 -1.11
N ALA A 131 -31.54 28.90 -1.56
CA ALA A 131 -32.86 28.55 -2.10
C ALA A 131 -33.98 28.65 -1.05
N LEU A 132 -33.72 28.26 0.20
CA LEU A 132 -34.66 28.41 1.31
C LEU A 132 -34.90 29.88 1.69
N ASP A 133 -33.84 30.69 1.68
CA ASP A 133 -33.91 32.12 1.95
C ASP A 133 -34.72 32.83 0.85
N ASP A 134 -34.47 32.53 -0.42
CA ASP A 134 -35.22 33.06 -1.56
C ASP A 134 -36.71 32.69 -1.49
N LEU A 135 -37.04 31.44 -1.15
CA LEU A 135 -38.43 30.99 -0.95
C LEU A 135 -39.10 31.74 0.21
N SER A 136 -38.35 32.00 1.29
CA SER A 136 -38.85 32.74 2.45
C SER A 136 -39.16 34.20 2.12
N LEU A 137 -38.28 34.85 1.33
CA LEU A 137 -38.48 36.21 0.83
C LEU A 137 -39.68 36.29 -0.13
N GLN A 138 -39.83 35.34 -1.06
CA GLN A 138 -40.98 35.29 -1.97
C GLN A 138 -42.31 35.10 -1.21
N ARG A 139 -42.33 34.25 -0.19
CA ARG A 139 -43.52 34.05 0.65
C ARG A 139 -43.89 35.33 1.40
N ARG A 140 -42.90 36.00 2.00
CA ARG A 140 -43.10 37.25 2.74
C ARG A 140 -43.58 38.39 1.82
N GLY A 141 -42.95 38.58 0.66
CA GLY A 141 -43.37 39.57 -0.32
C GLY A 141 -44.79 39.33 -0.87
N ARG A 142 -45.23 38.07 -0.96
CA ARG A 142 -46.62 37.74 -1.31
C ARG A 142 -47.61 38.06 -0.18
N SER A 143 -47.23 37.83 1.08
CA SER A 143 -48.04 38.22 2.24
C SER A 143 -48.17 39.74 2.35
N GLU A 144 -47.09 40.49 2.17
CA GLU A 144 -47.09 41.97 2.22
C GLU A 144 -47.85 42.59 1.03
N ALA A 145 -47.85 41.95 -0.15
CA ALA A 145 -48.65 42.40 -1.30
C ALA A 145 -50.16 42.07 -1.21
N GLY A 146 -50.54 41.10 -0.36
CA GLY A 146 -51.94 40.78 -0.06
C GLY A 146 -52.55 41.65 1.04
N GLU A 147 -51.74 42.51 1.66
CA GLU A 147 -52.09 43.41 2.76
C GLU A 147 -52.01 44.87 2.29
N ALA A 148 -52.35 45.13 1.02
CA ALA A 148 -52.67 46.47 0.55
C ALA A 148 -54.05 46.84 1.10
N PRO A 149 -54.19 47.96 1.84
CA PRO A 149 -55.47 48.33 2.44
C PRO A 149 -56.45 48.74 1.34
N ASP A 150 -57.64 48.14 1.37
CA ASP A 150 -58.85 48.73 0.77
C ASP A 150 -59.16 50.03 1.51
N GLU A 151 -58.45 51.11 1.19
CA GLU A 151 -58.90 52.48 1.43
C GLU A 151 -59.70 52.93 0.20
N ASP A 152 -61.01 52.69 0.25
CA ASP A 152 -62.05 53.64 -0.18
C ASP A 152 -63.42 52.94 -0.22
N ASP A 153 -64.26 53.18 0.80
CA ASP A 153 -65.65 53.57 0.51
C ASP A 153 -66.25 54.37 1.68
N PRO A 154 -66.42 55.70 1.54
CA PRO A 154 -67.16 56.50 2.49
C PRO A 154 -68.65 56.52 2.12
N ARG A 155 -69.51 56.05 3.01
CA ARG A 155 -70.92 56.47 3.11
C ARG A 155 -71.55 56.17 4.45
#